data_AF-A0A833HHP4-F1
#
_entry.id   AF-A0A833HHP4-F1
#
_cell.length_a   1.000
_cell.length_b   1.000
_cell.length_c   1.000
_cell.angle_alpha   90.00
_cell.angle_beta   90.00
_cell.angle_gamma   90.00
#
_symmetry.space_group_name_H-M   'P 1'
#
loop_
_entity.id
_entity.type
_entity.pdbx_description
1 polymer ?
#
loop_
_entity_poly.entity_id
_entity_poly.type
_entity_poly.pdbx_seq_one_letter_code
_entity_poly.pdbx_strand_id
1 'polypeptide(L)'
;MPGFLARRLSVAAALVVAVVSAAFLLVEALPGGPGTIPEDPRVPPAQAERLRAAWGLDRPLPERHGRFLASALAGDWGPSL
;
A
#
# COMPACT_ATOMS: atom_id res chain seq x y z
N MET A 1 25.85 22.56 12.69
CA MET A 1 25.80 21.56 11.59
C MET A 1 24.75 20.44 11.73
N PRO A 2 24.17 20.07 12.90
CA PRO A 2 23.16 18.99 12.95
C PRO A 2 21.80 19.39 12.35
N GLY A 3 21.43 20.68 12.41
CA GLY A 3 20.17 21.17 11.84
C GLY A 3 20.06 21.06 10.32
N PHE A 4 21.18 21.10 9.58
CA PHE A 4 21.17 20.88 8.14
C PHE A 4 20.91 19.41 7.79
N LEU A 5 21.55 18.49 8.52
CA LEU A 5 21.38 17.05 8.33
C LEU A 5 19.95 16.60 8.69
N ALA A 6 19.43 17.09 9.82
CA ALA A 6 18.05 16.85 10.24
C ALA A 6 17.05 17.34 9.20
N ARG A 7 17.18 18.59 8.72
CA ARG A 7 16.32 19.14 7.66
C ARG A 7 16.35 18.30 6.40
N ARG A 8 17.55 17.87 5.97
CA ARG A 8 17.72 17.06 4.76
C ARG A 8 17.06 15.68 4.89
N LEU A 9 17.18 15.04 6.05
CA LEU A 9 16.52 13.77 6.33
C LEU A 9 15.01 13.92 6.40
N SER A 10 14.48 14.98 7.04
CA SER A 10 13.04 15.26 7.07
C SER A 10 12.45 15.46 5.67
N VAL A 11 13.13 16.22 4.81
CA VAL A 11 12.70 16.44 3.43
C VAL A 11 12.74 15.15 2.62
N ALA A 12 13.80 14.35 2.77
CA ALA A 12 13.90 13.06 2.10
C ALA A 12 12.79 12.09 2.55
N ALA A 13 12.53 12.00 3.85
CA ALA A 13 11.46 11.16 4.39
C ALA A 13 10.08 11.62 3.89
N ALA A 14 9.80 12.92 3.91
CA ALA A 14 8.55 13.47 3.38
C ALA A 14 8.38 13.17 1.88
N LEU A 15 9.46 13.27 1.10
CA LEU A 15 9.43 12.93 -0.32
C LEU A 15 9.14 11.44 -0.54
N VAL A 16 9.79 10.55 0.22
CA VAL A 16 9.51 9.10 0.15
C VAL A 16 8.05 8.84 0.48
N VAL A 17 7.53 9.39 1.57
CA VAL A 17 6.11 9.24 1.95
C VAL A 17 5.20 9.75 0.84
N ALA A 18 5.50 10.91 0.24
CA ALA A 18 4.71 11.47 -0.84
C ALA A 18 4.70 10.58 -2.10
N VAL A 19 5.86 10.05 -2.51
CA VAL A 19 5.99 9.17 -3.67
C VAL A 19 5.28 7.84 -3.42
N VAL A 20 5.45 7.24 -2.24
CA VAL A 20 4.79 6.00 -1.83
C VAL A 20 3.27 6.19 -1.78
N SER A 21 2.79 7.30 -1.24
CA SER A 21 1.36 7.63 -1.20
C SER A 21 0.81 7.84 -2.61
N ALA A 22 1.54 8.56 -3.47
CA ALA A 22 1.15 8.77 -4.86
C ALA A 22 1.09 7.46 -5.63
N ALA A 23 2.08 6.57 -5.48
CA ALA A 23 2.09 5.24 -6.09
C ALA A 23 0.90 4.39 -5.62
N PHE A 24 0.61 4.39 -4.32
CA PHE A 24 -0.55 3.70 -3.77
C PHE A 24 -1.85 4.22 -4.36
N LEU A 25 -2.03 5.54 -4.42
CA LEU A 25 -3.23 6.15 -5.01
C LEU A 25 -3.35 5.88 -6.50
N LEU A 26 -2.23 5.86 -7.24
CA LEU A 26 -2.21 5.50 -8.66
C LEU A 26 -2.69 4.06 -8.86
N VAL A 27 -2.18 3.11 -8.06
CA VAL A 27 -2.60 1.70 -8.11
C VAL A 27 -4.07 1.53 -7.72
N GLU A 28 -4.55 2.28 -6.74
CA GLU A 28 -5.97 2.25 -6.36
C GLU A 28 -6.87 2.87 -7.45
N ALA A 29 -6.39 3.89 -8.16
CA ALA A 29 -7.10 4.55 -9.24
C ALA A 29 -7.16 3.73 -10.53
N LEU A 30 -6.37 2.66 -10.66
CA LEU A 30 -6.48 1.75 -11.81
C LEU A 30 -7.88 1.12 -11.83
N PRO A 31 -8.58 1.14 -12.98
CA PRO A 31 -9.81 0.37 -13.14
C PRO A 31 -9.48 -1.12 -13.02
N GLY A 32 -10.04 -1.78 -12.01
CA GLY A 32 -9.58 -3.11 -11.60
C GLY A 32 -8.65 -3.11 -10.37
N GLY A 33 -8.63 -2.03 -9.58
CA GLY A 33 -7.82 -1.85 -8.36
C GLY A 33 -7.74 -3.06 -7.40
N PRO A 34 -6.88 -3.01 -6.39
CA PRO A 34 -6.50 -4.19 -5.60
C PRO A 34 -7.69 -4.90 -4.93
N GLY A 35 -8.81 -4.21 -4.64
CA GLY A 35 -10.05 -4.82 -4.13
C GLY A 35 -10.85 -5.63 -5.16
N THR A 36 -10.71 -5.30 -6.43
CA THR A 36 -11.19 -6.11 -7.55
C THR A 36 -10.08 -7.05 -7.97
N ILE A 37 -9.82 -8.06 -7.12
CA ILE A 37 -9.16 -9.29 -7.60
C ILE A 37 -9.88 -9.64 -8.92
N PRO A 38 -9.15 -9.74 -10.06
CA PRO A 38 -9.77 -10.15 -11.31
C PRO A 38 -10.64 -11.35 -11.00
N GLU A 39 -11.90 -11.34 -11.43
CA GLU A 39 -12.74 -12.53 -11.38
C GLU A 39 -12.11 -13.55 -12.32
N ASP A 40 -11.02 -14.19 -11.88
CA ASP A 40 -10.42 -15.32 -12.55
C ASP A 40 -11.48 -16.42 -12.44
N PRO A 41 -12.09 -16.85 -13.56
CA PRO A 41 -13.13 -17.86 -13.53
C PRO A 41 -12.65 -19.19 -12.94
N ARG A 42 -11.33 -19.36 -12.76
CA ARG A 42 -10.69 -20.53 -12.15
C ARG A 42 -10.62 -20.46 -10.63
N VAL A 43 -10.85 -19.30 -10.01
CA VAL A 43 -10.81 -19.13 -8.56
C VAL A 43 -12.23 -19.21 -8.00
N PRO A 44 -12.54 -20.19 -7.14
CA PRO A 44 -13.85 -20.27 -6.48
C PRO A 44 -14.15 -18.96 -5.73
N PRO A 45 -15.40 -18.45 -5.77
CA PRO A 45 -15.75 -17.17 -5.16
C PRO A 45 -15.43 -17.12 -3.64
N ALA A 46 -15.62 -18.24 -2.94
CA ALA A 46 -15.26 -18.38 -1.53
C ALA A 46 -13.74 -18.26 -1.28
N GLN A 47 -12.90 -18.62 -2.25
CA GLN A 47 -11.45 -18.48 -2.16
C GLN A 47 -11.01 -17.05 -2.47
N ALA A 48 -11.68 -16.38 -3.41
CA ALA A 48 -11.46 -14.96 -3.70
C ALA A 48 -11.78 -14.07 -2.49
N GLU A 49 -12.90 -14.30 -1.78
CA GLU A 49 -13.22 -13.54 -0.56
C GLU A 49 -12.21 -13.75 0.55
N ARG A 50 -11.74 -14.99 0.75
CA ARG A 50 -10.67 -15.28 1.72
C ARG A 50 -9.38 -14.54 1.37
N LEU A 51 -9.04 -14.44 0.09
CA LEU A 51 -7.87 -13.68 -0.37
C LEU A 51 -8.06 -12.18 -0.15
N ARG A 52 -9.25 -11.64 -0.43
CA ARG A 52 -9.59 -10.22 -0.15
C ARG A 52 -9.40 -9.89 1.32
N ALA A 53 -9.94 -10.72 2.20
CA ALA A 53 -9.80 -10.55 3.65
C ALA A 53 -8.35 -10.71 4.13
N ALA A 54 -7.62 -11.70 3.59
CA ALA A 54 -6.21 -11.92 3.94
C ALA A 54 -5.32 -10.73 3.55
N TRP A 55 -5.60 -10.10 2.40
CA TRP A 55 -4.86 -8.92 1.93
C TRP A 55 -5.39 -7.61 2.52
N GLY A 56 -6.46 -7.65 3.32
CA GLY A 56 -7.06 -6.49 3.96
C GLY A 56 -7.77 -5.55 2.97
N LEU A 57 -8.20 -6.09 1.83
CA LEU A 57 -8.87 -5.36 0.76
C LEU A 57 -10.33 -5.00 1.11
N ASP A 58 -10.86 -5.66 2.12
CA ASP A 58 -12.12 -5.40 2.80
C ASP A 58 -12.10 -4.14 3.69
N ARG A 59 -10.91 -3.62 4.01
CA ARG A 59 -10.75 -2.48 4.91
C ARG A 59 -10.88 -1.14 4.19
N PRO A 60 -11.34 -0.08 4.90
CA PRO A 60 -11.44 1.25 4.32
C PRO A 60 -10.07 1.77 3.86
N LEU A 61 -10.09 2.52 2.77
CA LEU A 61 -8.91 3.09 2.08
C LEU A 61 -7.86 3.73 3.02
N PRO A 62 -8.26 4.58 4.00
CA PRO A 62 -7.32 5.18 4.95
C PRO A 62 -6.59 4.16 5.82
N GLU A 63 -7.27 3.08 6.21
CA GLU A 63 -6.68 2.02 7.03
C GLU A 63 -5.68 1.19 6.21
N ARG A 64 -6.00 0.88 4.96
CA ARG A 64 -5.09 0.20 4.02
C ARG A 64 -3.83 1.03 3.77
N HIS A 65 -3.99 2.33 3.52
CA HIS A 65 -2.87 3.24 3.30
C HIS A 65 -2.01 3.41 4.56
N GLY A 66 -2.65 3.59 5.72
CA GLY A 66 -1.94 3.71 7.01
C GLY A 66 -1.12 2.46 7.33
N ARG A 67 -1.69 1.26 7.11
CA ARG A 67 -0.97 -0.01 7.31
C ARG A 67 0.19 -0.17 6.35
N PHE A 68 0.02 0.22 5.08
CA PHE A 68 1.09 0.20 4.08
C PHE A 68 2.24 1.14 4.46
N LEU A 69 1.93 2.39 4.85
CA LEU A 69 2.94 3.34 5.32
C LEU A 69 3.68 2.84 6.57
N ALA A 70 2.97 2.27 7.55
CA ALA A 70 3.58 1.73 8.76
C ALA A 70 4.53 0.56 8.45
N SER A 71 4.14 -0.32 7.53
CA SER A 71 4.96 -1.46 7.09
C SER A 71 6.20 -0.97 6.33
N ALA A 72 6.02 -0.02 5.39
CA ALA A 72 7.13 0.58 4.64
C ALA A 72 8.14 1.29 5.56
N LEU A 73 7.67 2.00 6.59
CA LEU A 73 8.52 2.62 7.61
C LEU A 73 9.26 1.58 8.48
N ALA A 74 8.67 0.41 8.70
CA ALA A 74 9.30 -0.73 9.37
C ALA A 74 10.25 -1.53 8.45
N GLY A 75 10.37 -1.15 7.17
CA GLY A 75 11.16 -1.86 6.17
C GLY A 75 10.49 -3.10 5.58
N ASP A 76 9.21 -3.33 5.90
CA ASP A 76 8.38 -4.37 5.32
C ASP A 76 7.63 -3.83 4.11
N TRP A 77 8.13 -4.18 2.92
CA TRP A 77 7.57 -3.76 1.63
C TRP A 77 6.48 -4.72 1.11
N GLY A 78 6.09 -5.69 1.94
CA GLY A 78 5.19 -6.76 1.55
C GLY A 78 5.89 -7.89 0.78
N PRO A 79 5.14 -8.94 0.41
CA PRO A 79 5.68 -10.07 -0.33
C PRO A 79 6.07 -9.66 -1.75
N SER A 80 7.30 -9.99 -2.16
CA SER A 80 7.71 -9.94 -3.56
C SER A 80 6.99 -11.05 -4.33
N LEU A 81 6.21 -10.69 -5.36
CA LEU A 81 5.55 -11.63 -6.27
C LEU A 81 6.56 -12.31 -7.20
#